data_AF-A0A8C4E2A9-F1
#
_entry.id   AF-A0A8C4E2A9-F1
#
_cell.length_a   1.000
_cell.length_b   1.000
_cell.length_c   1.000
_cell.angle_alpha   90.00
_cell.angle_beta   90.00
_cell.angle_gamma   90.00
#
_symmetry.space_group_name_H-M   'P 1'
#
loop_
_entity.id
_entity.type
_entity.pdbx_description
1 polymer ?
#
loop_
_entity_poly.entity_id
_entity_poly.type
_entity_poly.pdbx_seq_one_letter_code
_entity_poly.pdbx_strand_id
1 'polypeptide(L)' 'MATTKVPEVRDITRIERIGAHSHIRGLGLDDALEPRQFLLPDAVAEYKFS' A
#
# COMPACT_ATOMS: atom_id res chain seq x y z
N MET A 1 -43.67 -5.20 27.72
CA MET A 1 -42.46 -6.03 27.59
C MET A 1 -41.74 -5.59 26.32
N ALA A 2 -40.56 -4.98 26.43
CA ALA A 2 -39.78 -4.54 25.27
C ALA A 2 -38.97 -5.73 24.76
N THR A 3 -39.25 -6.17 23.53
CA THR A 3 -38.49 -7.24 22.88
C THR A 3 -37.11 -6.68 22.50
N THR A 4 -36.07 -7.12 23.19
CA THR A 4 -34.69 -6.78 22.88
C THR A 4 -34.31 -7.48 21.58
N LYS A 5 -34.22 -6.71 20.49
CA LYS A 5 -33.79 -7.20 19.19
C LYS A 5 -32.31 -7.59 19.29
N VAL A 6 -32.03 -8.88 19.41
CA VAL A 6 -30.66 -9.41 19.44
C VAL A 6 -30.02 -9.09 18.08
N PRO A 7 -28.90 -8.36 18.03
CA PRO A 7 -28.21 -8.12 16.77
C PRO A 7 -27.63 -9.44 16.27
N GLU A 8 -28.10 -9.92 15.12
CA GLU A 8 -27.46 -11.01 14.40
C GLU A 8 -26.07 -10.55 13.98
N VAL A 9 -25.04 -11.11 14.62
CA VAL A 9 -23.64 -10.89 14.25
C VAL A 9 -23.42 -11.60 12.93
N ARG A 10 -23.58 -10.87 11.82
CA ARG A 10 -23.13 -11.32 10.51
C ARG A 10 -21.63 -11.08 10.46
N ASP A 11 -20.85 -12.13 10.23
CA ASP A 11 -19.43 -12.02 9.91
C ASP A 11 -19.30 -11.37 8.53
N ILE A 12 -19.30 -10.05 8.53
CA ILE A 12 -19.05 -9.25 7.32
C ILE A 12 -17.56 -9.42 7.04
N THR A 13 -17.20 -10.35 6.16
CA THR A 13 -15.88 -10.34 5.54
C THR A 13 -15.73 -9.02 4.82
N ARG A 14 -14.99 -8.09 5.45
CA ARG A 14 -14.80 -6.73 4.94
C ARG A 14 -14.01 -6.83 3.65
N ILE A 15 -14.70 -6.72 2.52
CA ILE A 15 -14.06 -6.69 1.20
C ILE A 15 -13.41 -5.32 1.04
N GLU A 16 -12.09 -5.29 1.11
CA GLU A 16 -11.32 -4.09 0.79
C GLU A 16 -11.19 -3.98 -0.73
N ARG A 17 -11.97 -3.08 -1.34
CA ARG A 17 -11.89 -2.79 -2.77
C ARG A 17 -10.59 -2.04 -3.05
N ILE A 18 -9.74 -2.59 -3.91
CA ILE A 18 -8.46 -1.97 -4.28
C ILE A 18 -8.72 -0.79 -5.23
N GLY A 19 -8.51 0.43 -4.74
CA GLY A 19 -8.51 1.64 -5.56
C GLY A 19 -7.19 1.85 -6.30
N ALA A 20 -7.18 2.70 -7.32
CA ALA A 20 -5.98 2.99 -8.13
C ALA A 20 -4.79 3.53 -7.31
N HIS A 21 -5.07 4.17 -6.17
CA HIS A 21 -4.06 4.75 -5.27
C HIS A 21 -3.77 3.88 -4.04
N SER A 22 -4.29 2.65 -3.99
CA SER A 22 -4.14 1.74 -2.85
C SER A 22 -2.69 1.36 -2.50
N HIS A 23 -1.78 1.46 -3.45
CA HIS A 23 -0.36 1.15 -3.31
C HIS A 23 0.50 2.37 -2.93
N ILE A 24 -0.06 3.58 -2.93
CA ILE A 24 0.68 4.79 -2.56
C ILE A 24 0.78 4.85 -1.03
N ARG A 25 2.01 4.76 -0.50
CA ARG A 25 2.29 4.77 0.95
C ARG A 25 2.95 6.05 1.45
N GLY A 26 3.13 7.04 0.56
CA GLY A 26 3.77 8.32 0.83
C GLY A 26 4.56 8.82 -0.36
N LEU A 27 5.18 10.00 -0.23
CA LEU A 27 5.96 10.64 -1.30
C LEU A 27 7.39 10.08 -1.42
N GLY A 28 7.87 9.34 -0.42
CA GLY A 28 9.22 8.75 -0.45
C GLY A 28 10.36 9.77 -0.27
N LEU A 29 10.11 10.92 0.34
CA LEU A 29 11.11 11.97 0.55
C LEU A 29 11.97 11.73 1.81
N ASP A 30 13.21 12.20 1.78
CA ASP A 30 14.10 12.31 2.94
C ASP A 30 13.91 13.62 3.72
N ASP A 31 14.69 13.80 4.79
CA ASP A 31 14.60 14.96 5.68
C ASP A 31 15.07 16.26 5.02
N ALA A 32 15.81 16.16 3.90
CA ALA A 32 16.19 17.28 3.05
C ALA A 32 15.14 17.57 1.96
N LEU A 33 14.00 16.87 1.98
CA LEU A 33 12.93 16.90 0.98
C LEU A 33 13.36 16.39 -0.41
N GLU A 34 14.42 15.59 -0.49
CA GLU A 34 14.85 14.98 -1.74
C GLU A 34 14.12 13.65 -1.98
N PRO A 35 13.72 13.35 -3.22
CA PRO A 35 13.13 12.06 -3.55
C PRO A 35 14.14 10.93 -3.34
N ARG A 36 13.80 9.93 -2.51
CA ARG A 36 14.58 8.70 -2.46
C ARG A 36 14.31 7.92 -3.74
N GLN A 37 15.30 7.89 -4.63
CA GLN A 37 15.27 7.01 -5.78
C GLN A 37 15.13 5.57 -5.28
N PHE A 38 14.01 4.92 -5.61
CA PHE A 38 13.87 3.49 -5.44
C PHE A 38 14.75 2.87 -6.52
N LEU A 39 16.02 2.67 -6.21
CA LEU A 39 16.99 2.08 -7.13
C LEU A 39 16.50 0.68 -7.52
N LEU A 40 15.85 0.57 -8.68
CA LEU A 40 16.16 -0.56 -9.54
C LEU A 40 17.65 -0.45 -9.85
N PRO A 41 18.41 -1.55 -9.80
CA PRO A 41 19.86 -1.49 -9.84
C PRO A 41 20.31 -1.02 -11.23
N ASP A 42 20.48 0.29 -11.39
CA ASP A 42 21.32 0.89 -12.43
C ASP A 42 22.82 0.61 -12.18
N ALA A 43 23.12 -0.20 -11.16
CA ALA A 43 24.43 -0.82 -10.91
C ALA A 43 24.76 -2.00 -11.84
N VAL A 44 24.00 -2.25 -12.91
CA VAL A 44 24.42 -3.14 -14.03
C VAL A 44 24.84 -2.38 -15.28
N ALA A 45 25.15 -1.08 -15.17
CA ALA A 45 25.87 -0.33 -16.21
C ALA A 45 27.24 -0.94 -16.59
N GLU A 46 27.67 -2.01 -15.93
CA GLU A 46 28.83 -2.84 -16.30
C GLU A 46 28.50 -4.33 -16.54
N TYR A 47 27.33 -4.70 -17.07
CA TYR A 47 27.28 -5.98 -17.82
C TYR A 47 27.95 -5.75 -19.18
N LYS A 48 29.27 -5.89 -19.13
CA LYS A 48 30.22 -5.72 -20.22
C LYS A 48 29.73 -6.36 -21.51
N PHE A 49 29.70 -5.56 -22.57
CA PHE A 49 29.85 -6.05 -23.93
C PHE A 49 31.24 -6.69 -24.01
N SER A 50 31.33 -8.00 -23.75
CA SER A 50 32.48 -8.84 -24.08
C SER A 50 32.03 -10.26 -24.38
#